data_AF-A0A953BFK4-F1
#
_entry.id   AF-A0A953BFK4-F1
#
_cell.length_a   1.000
_cell.length_b   1.000
_cell.length_c   1.000
_cell.angle_alpha   90.00
_cell.angle_beta   90.00
_cell.angle_gamma   90.00
#
_symmetry.space_group_name_H-M   'P 1'
#
loop_
_entity.id
_entity.type
_entity.pdbx_description
1 polymer ?
#
loop_
_entity_poly.entity_id
_entity_poly.type
_entity_poly.pdbx_seq_one_letter_code
_entity_poly.pdbx_strand_id
1 'polypeptide(L)'
;MTRCLADSSIPRVEIGGFKFPLGVYPIEPLTPRPGYLVEFEPADGGDEASEWEEWPDRYVFDIVITSERLAPLIRSLLSILPPRVYPILDVMGHDPYREIDPYIAYELVGLDRLVEGIRRFRPFLFEDGLCGFGAMCDDPFAYLFVDEHKILTIRVAAEARERVERILKAFDLEQVPEPLGADAAAHEHRSVLTAPPEAADLLTPEEVIERLRDEWKLVLNIDTETNEDDQGNPLGVTPWRCLVRTTLEGEPAPRYAEALLWADGLRIAEETALDAAEEALGSAAEKIVDNFVVSADRLTDAQLTKHKSTPGSKTVPKASGNLIRIKWLG
;
A
#
# COMPACT_ATOMS: atom_id res chain seq x y z
N MET A 1 -19.47 -9.63 9.46
CA MET A 1 -18.70 -9.04 8.35
C MET A 1 -17.42 -8.52 8.95
N THR A 2 -16.27 -9.01 8.49
CA THR A 2 -14.96 -8.54 8.93
C THR A 2 -14.78 -7.08 8.55
N ARG A 3 -14.27 -6.27 9.47
CA ARG A 3 -14.15 -4.82 9.33
C ARG A 3 -12.86 -4.35 10.01
N CYS A 4 -12.40 -3.14 9.70
CA CYS A 4 -11.41 -2.47 10.53
C CYS A 4 -12.07 -1.31 11.29
N LEU A 5 -11.45 -0.90 12.39
CA LEU A 5 -11.95 0.17 13.24
C LEU A 5 -10.76 1.04 13.68
N ALA A 6 -10.92 2.36 13.60
CA ALA A 6 -9.94 3.26 14.19
C ALA A 6 -10.04 3.25 15.72
N ASP A 7 -8.92 3.30 16.41
CA ASP A 7 -8.83 3.42 17.85
C ASP A 7 -9.40 4.79 18.29
N SER A 8 -10.55 4.73 18.96
CA SER A 8 -11.26 5.91 19.47
C SER A 8 -10.51 6.68 20.56
N SER A 9 -9.44 6.11 21.12
CA SER A 9 -8.60 6.78 22.12
C SER A 9 -7.60 7.75 21.50
N ILE A 10 -7.33 7.65 20.19
CA ILE A 10 -6.40 8.53 19.48
C ILE A 10 -7.05 9.91 19.29
N PRO A 11 -6.48 10.99 19.85
CA PRO A 11 -7.03 12.33 19.67
C PRO A 11 -6.71 12.85 18.25
N ARG A 12 -7.68 13.51 17.62
CA ARG A 12 -7.47 14.17 16.33
C ARG A 12 -6.75 15.51 16.53
N VAL A 13 -5.72 15.74 15.73
CA VAL A 13 -5.02 17.03 15.69
C VAL A 13 -5.81 18.01 14.81
N GLU A 14 -6.06 19.20 15.35
CA GLU A 14 -6.78 20.28 14.68
C GLU A 14 -6.00 21.58 14.81
N ILE A 15 -5.79 22.26 13.67
CA ILE A 15 -5.11 23.56 13.60
C ILE A 15 -5.98 24.51 12.79
N GLY A 16 -6.46 25.60 13.41
CA GLY A 16 -7.24 26.63 12.71
C GLY A 16 -8.52 26.09 12.05
N GLY A 17 -9.15 25.05 12.60
CA GLY A 17 -10.31 24.38 12.02
C GLY A 17 -9.99 23.31 10.97
N PHE A 18 -8.74 23.18 10.56
CA PHE A 18 -8.28 22.10 9.70
C PHE A 18 -7.98 20.86 10.54
N LYS A 19 -8.60 19.73 10.21
CA LYS A 19 -8.46 18.49 10.94
C LYS A 19 -7.65 17.49 10.14
N PHE A 20 -6.54 17.06 10.73
CA PHE A 20 -5.66 16.06 10.13
C PHE A 20 -6.25 14.65 10.26
N PRO A 21 -5.85 13.70 9.39
CA PRO A 21 -6.07 12.28 9.62
C PRO A 21 -5.54 11.85 11.00
N LEU A 22 -6.07 10.75 11.56
CA LEU A 22 -5.61 10.28 12.88
C LEU A 22 -4.14 9.82 12.87
N GLY A 23 -3.71 9.26 11.74
CA GLY A 23 -2.44 8.56 11.57
C GLY A 23 -1.31 9.40 11.01
N VAL A 24 -1.60 10.60 10.51
CA VAL A 24 -0.59 11.52 9.97
C VAL A 24 -0.93 12.96 10.33
N TYR A 25 0.03 13.66 10.93
CA TYR A 25 -0.13 15.03 11.43
C TYR A 25 1.23 15.70 11.62
N PRO A 26 1.30 17.04 11.50
CA PRO A 26 2.53 17.79 11.74
C PRO A 26 2.93 17.77 13.21
N ILE A 27 4.23 17.61 13.49
CA ILE A 27 4.83 17.77 14.82
C ILE A 27 5.55 19.12 15.00
N GLU A 28 5.74 19.84 13.91
CA GLU A 28 6.25 21.21 13.89
C GLU A 28 5.14 22.24 13.59
N PRO A 29 5.34 23.52 13.93
CA PRO A 29 4.36 24.56 13.64
C PRO A 29 4.02 24.65 12.14
N LEU A 30 2.75 24.46 11.82
CA LEU A 30 2.20 24.56 10.47
C LEU A 30 0.93 25.41 10.49
N THR A 31 0.69 26.17 9.42
CA THR A 31 -0.64 26.75 9.13
C THR A 31 -1.19 26.05 7.89
N PRO A 32 -2.14 25.11 8.04
CA PRO A 32 -2.67 24.37 6.89
C PRO A 32 -3.33 25.30 5.89
N ARG A 33 -3.18 24.99 4.60
CA ARG A 33 -3.78 25.76 3.51
C ARG A 33 -4.59 24.81 2.62
N PRO A 34 -5.88 24.57 2.92
CA PRO A 34 -6.73 23.80 2.03
C PRO A 34 -6.92 24.53 0.70
N GLY A 35 -7.07 23.77 -0.38
CA GLY A 35 -7.17 24.27 -1.74
C GLY A 35 -6.58 23.27 -2.71
N TYR A 36 -6.36 23.70 -3.95
CA TYR A 36 -5.65 22.89 -4.93
C TYR A 36 -4.65 23.70 -5.75
N LEU A 37 -3.58 23.05 -6.19
CA LEU A 37 -2.73 23.50 -7.28
C LEU A 37 -3.15 22.75 -8.55
N VAL A 38 -3.04 23.38 -9.71
CA VAL A 38 -3.21 22.69 -11.00
C VAL A 38 -2.11 23.08 -11.96
N GLU A 39 -1.47 22.07 -12.54
CA GLU A 39 -0.38 22.22 -13.50
C GLU A 39 -0.69 21.43 -14.77
N PHE A 40 -0.16 21.89 -15.90
CA PHE A 40 -0.21 21.15 -17.15
C PHE A 40 1.12 20.43 -17.35
N GLU A 41 1.07 19.12 -17.53
CA GLU A 41 2.23 18.30 -17.86
C GLU A 41 2.09 17.84 -19.33
N PRO A 42 3.04 18.20 -20.21
CA PRO A 42 3.04 17.69 -21.57
C PRO A 42 3.31 16.18 -21.58
N ALA A 43 2.87 15.51 -22.65
CA ALA A 43 3.21 14.12 -22.89
C ALA A 43 4.72 13.90 -22.81
N ASP A 44 5.14 12.82 -22.15
CA ASP A 44 6.56 12.53 -21.93
C ASP A 44 7.23 11.87 -23.14
N GLY A 45 6.47 11.51 -24.16
CA GLY A 45 6.96 11.11 -25.48
C GLY A 45 7.96 9.98 -25.37
N GLY A 46 7.46 8.78 -25.06
CA GLY A 46 8.29 7.61 -24.80
C GLY A 46 9.36 7.40 -25.87
N ASP A 47 10.62 7.24 -25.46
CA ASP A 47 11.65 6.70 -26.35
C ASP A 47 11.25 5.25 -26.70
N GLU A 48 11.40 4.83 -27.97
CA GLU A 48 11.13 3.43 -28.40
C GLU A 48 11.96 2.39 -27.62
N ALA A 49 12.95 2.82 -26.83
CA ALA A 49 13.79 2.01 -25.95
C ALA A 49 13.41 2.08 -24.46
N SER A 50 12.39 2.86 -24.11
CA SER A 50 11.89 3.03 -22.74
C SER A 50 10.80 2.02 -22.46
N GLU A 51 11.00 1.15 -21.46
CA GLU A 51 9.98 0.21 -20.97
C GLU A 51 8.90 0.90 -20.09
N TRP A 52 9.03 2.22 -19.89
CA TRP A 52 8.08 3.01 -19.11
C TRP A 52 6.82 3.33 -19.92
N GLU A 53 5.66 3.26 -19.27
CA GLU A 53 4.37 3.63 -19.82
C GLU A 53 4.38 5.12 -20.25
N GLU A 54 3.96 5.41 -21.48
CA GLU A 54 3.90 6.79 -22.01
C GLU A 54 2.67 7.50 -21.46
N TRP A 55 2.88 8.67 -20.84
CA TRP A 55 1.79 9.43 -20.26
C TRP A 55 1.35 10.55 -21.22
N PRO A 56 0.04 10.72 -21.46
CA PRO A 56 -0.45 11.74 -22.36
C PRO A 56 -0.34 13.15 -21.76
N ASP A 57 -0.62 14.16 -22.60
CA ASP A 57 -0.90 15.53 -22.16
C ASP A 57 -1.98 15.51 -21.07
N ARG A 58 -1.68 16.11 -19.92
CA ARG A 58 -2.54 15.98 -18.73
C ARG A 58 -2.51 17.20 -17.85
N TYR A 59 -3.55 17.33 -17.05
CA TYR A 59 -3.60 18.26 -15.92
C TYR A 59 -3.40 17.49 -14.62
N VAL A 60 -2.48 17.96 -13.80
CA VAL A 60 -2.20 17.43 -12.47
C VAL A 60 -2.79 18.37 -11.44
N PHE A 61 -3.61 17.84 -10.55
CA PHE A 61 -4.23 18.55 -9.44
C PHE A 61 -3.70 17.97 -8.14
N ASP A 62 -3.07 18.81 -7.32
CA ASP A 62 -2.69 18.45 -5.94
C ASP A 62 -3.64 19.15 -4.98
N ILE A 63 -4.34 18.37 -4.17
CA ILE A 63 -5.52 18.80 -3.44
C ILE A 63 -5.34 18.52 -1.96
N VAL A 64 -5.39 19.58 -1.16
CA VAL A 64 -5.39 19.51 0.30
C VAL A 64 -6.79 19.87 0.80
N ILE A 65 -7.38 18.97 1.59
CA ILE A 65 -8.68 19.17 2.21
C ILE A 65 -8.69 18.55 3.61
N THR A 66 -9.49 19.12 4.52
CA THR A 66 -9.67 18.57 5.87
C THR A 66 -10.15 17.11 5.80
N SER A 67 -9.60 16.24 6.66
CA SER A 67 -9.82 14.79 6.66
C SER A 67 -11.30 14.37 6.60
N GLU A 68 -12.18 15.13 7.25
CA GLU A 68 -13.63 14.85 7.30
C GLU A 68 -14.31 14.92 5.92
N ARG A 69 -13.75 15.74 5.02
CA ARG A 69 -14.28 16.01 3.69
C ARG A 69 -13.60 15.20 2.60
N LEU A 70 -12.48 14.53 2.90
CA LEU A 70 -11.72 13.74 1.93
C LEU A 70 -12.55 12.59 1.37
N ALA A 71 -13.15 11.74 2.22
CA ALA A 71 -13.92 10.59 1.73
C ALA A 71 -15.11 10.96 0.83
N PRO A 72 -15.94 11.97 1.16
CA PRO A 72 -16.98 12.44 0.23
C PRO A 72 -16.42 13.04 -1.08
N LEU A 73 -15.26 13.71 -1.02
CA LEU A 73 -14.59 14.24 -2.21
C LEU A 73 -14.14 13.10 -3.13
N ILE A 74 -13.43 12.10 -2.59
CA ILE A 74 -13.02 10.90 -3.34
C ILE A 74 -14.22 10.23 -4.01
N ARG A 75 -15.32 10.03 -3.28
CA ARG A 75 -16.54 9.45 -3.86
C ARG A 75 -17.07 10.24 -5.07
N SER A 76 -16.96 11.57 -5.05
CA SER A 76 -17.41 12.42 -6.16
C SER A 76 -16.47 12.30 -7.36
N LEU A 77 -15.16 12.24 -7.11
CA LEU A 77 -14.12 12.15 -8.12
C LEU A 77 -14.04 10.76 -8.78
N LEU A 78 -14.34 9.68 -8.04
CA LEU A 78 -14.48 8.34 -8.61
C LEU A 78 -15.53 8.29 -9.74
N SER A 79 -16.47 9.25 -9.81
CA SER A 79 -17.41 9.34 -10.93
C SER A 79 -16.77 9.70 -12.28
N ILE A 80 -15.54 10.22 -12.26
CA ILE A 80 -14.75 10.55 -13.45
C ILE A 80 -14.19 9.27 -14.09
N LEU A 81 -13.85 8.29 -13.24
CA LEU A 81 -13.28 7.04 -13.68
C LEU A 81 -14.29 6.19 -14.47
N PRO A 82 -13.81 5.40 -15.45
CA PRO A 82 -14.63 4.44 -16.16
C PRO A 82 -15.06 3.27 -15.23
N PRO A 83 -16.01 2.42 -15.67
CA PRO A 83 -16.50 1.30 -14.85
C PRO A 83 -15.46 0.24 -14.48
N ARG A 84 -14.28 0.25 -15.12
CA ARG A 84 -13.17 -0.65 -14.83
C ARG A 84 -11.86 0.14 -14.77
N VAL A 85 -11.04 -0.13 -13.77
CA VAL A 85 -9.82 0.62 -13.44
C VAL A 85 -8.72 -0.32 -12.97
N TYR A 86 -7.50 0.18 -12.83
CA TYR A 86 -6.39 -0.47 -12.14
C TYR A 86 -6.26 0.14 -10.73
N PRO A 87 -6.74 -0.53 -9.67
CA PRO A 87 -6.52 -0.08 -8.31
C PRO A 87 -5.04 -0.02 -7.93
N ILE A 88 -4.73 0.90 -7.03
CA ILE A 88 -3.39 1.14 -6.49
C ILE A 88 -3.52 1.17 -4.96
N LEU A 89 -2.56 0.57 -4.27
CA LEU A 89 -2.41 0.62 -2.83
C LEU A 89 -0.92 0.72 -2.51
N ASP A 90 -0.51 1.81 -1.89
CA ASP A 90 0.85 1.95 -1.39
C ASP A 90 0.82 1.74 0.12
N VAL A 91 1.79 1.00 0.65
CA VAL A 91 1.87 0.71 2.08
C VAL A 91 3.26 1.04 2.58
N MET A 92 3.37 1.76 3.69
CA MET A 92 4.65 1.91 4.37
C MET A 92 5.09 0.55 4.92
N GLY A 93 6.13 -0.02 4.32
CA GLY A 93 6.57 -1.38 4.57
C GLY A 93 7.28 -1.56 5.91
N HIS A 94 7.50 -2.81 6.30
CA HIS A 94 8.37 -3.16 7.44
C HIS A 94 9.82 -3.46 7.00
N ASP A 95 10.08 -3.36 5.70
CA ASP A 95 11.38 -3.58 5.09
C ASP A 95 12.34 -2.42 5.42
N PRO A 96 13.52 -2.69 6.01
CA PRO A 96 14.46 -1.64 6.41
C PRO A 96 15.20 -0.99 5.23
N TYR A 97 15.04 -1.51 4.02
CA TYR A 97 15.68 -1.03 2.79
C TYR A 97 14.68 -0.60 1.72
N ARG A 98 13.37 -0.66 2.03
CA ARG A 98 12.28 -0.18 1.18
C ARG A 98 11.21 0.50 2.03
N GLU A 99 11.05 1.80 1.82
CA GLU A 99 10.09 2.61 2.58
C GLU A 99 8.64 2.29 2.22
N ILE A 100 8.35 2.16 0.92
CA ILE A 100 7.00 1.94 0.39
C ILE A 100 6.92 0.62 -0.39
N ASP A 101 5.89 -0.17 -0.10
CA ASP A 101 5.45 -1.30 -0.90
C ASP A 101 4.33 -0.83 -1.85
N PRO A 102 4.62 -0.61 -3.15
CA PRO A 102 3.60 -0.24 -4.11
C PRO A 102 2.88 -1.47 -4.63
N TYR A 103 1.56 -1.54 -4.46
CA TYR A 103 0.73 -2.62 -4.99
C TYR A 103 -0.18 -2.09 -6.09
N ILE A 104 -0.12 -2.69 -7.28
CA ILE A 104 -0.95 -2.31 -8.43
C ILE A 104 -1.67 -3.51 -9.02
N ALA A 105 -2.87 -3.29 -9.54
CA ALA A 105 -3.53 -4.27 -10.39
C ALA A 105 -3.01 -4.15 -11.83
N TYR A 106 -2.52 -5.25 -12.40
CA TYR A 106 -2.23 -5.34 -13.85
C TYR A 106 -3.44 -5.79 -14.67
N GLU A 107 -4.54 -6.12 -14.01
CA GLU A 107 -5.81 -6.42 -14.64
C GLU A 107 -6.89 -5.43 -14.23
N LEU A 108 -7.73 -5.05 -15.18
CA LEU A 108 -8.86 -4.17 -14.92
C LEU A 108 -9.86 -4.78 -13.91
N VAL A 109 -10.08 -4.06 -12.80
CA VAL A 109 -11.05 -4.39 -11.75
C VAL A 109 -12.28 -3.51 -11.88
N GLY A 110 -13.46 -4.06 -11.57
CA GLY A 110 -14.70 -3.27 -11.56
C GLY A 110 -14.64 -2.15 -10.52
N LEU A 111 -15.05 -0.94 -10.90
CA LEU A 111 -15.08 0.24 -10.02
C LEU A 111 -15.96 0.00 -8.78
N ASP A 112 -16.99 -0.85 -8.90
CA ASP A 112 -17.83 -1.29 -7.78
C ASP A 112 -17.03 -2.05 -6.70
N ARG A 113 -16.07 -2.89 -7.10
CA ARG A 113 -15.18 -3.59 -6.16
C ARG A 113 -14.22 -2.65 -5.45
N LEU A 114 -13.67 -1.67 -6.18
CA LEU A 114 -12.85 -0.61 -5.59
C LEU A 114 -13.67 0.17 -4.54
N VAL A 115 -14.86 0.64 -4.92
CA VAL A 115 -15.75 1.40 -4.03
C VAL A 115 -16.17 0.60 -2.80
N GLU A 116 -16.44 -0.70 -2.95
CA GLU A 116 -16.80 -1.56 -1.82
C GLU A 116 -15.61 -1.76 -0.86
N GLY A 117 -14.40 -1.98 -1.38
CA GLY A 117 -13.18 -2.03 -0.57
C GLY A 117 -12.96 -0.71 0.19
N ILE A 118 -13.06 0.43 -0.51
CA ILE A 118 -12.95 1.77 0.10
C ILE A 118 -13.98 1.96 1.22
N ARG A 119 -15.23 1.53 1.00
CA ARG A 119 -16.31 1.66 1.98
C ARG A 119 -16.05 0.78 3.21
N ARG A 120 -15.63 -0.47 3.02
CA ARG A 120 -15.43 -1.45 4.09
C ARG A 120 -14.21 -1.14 4.93
N PHE A 121 -13.13 -0.65 4.31
CA PHE A 121 -11.86 -0.39 4.95
C PHE A 121 -11.57 1.10 5.15
N ARG A 122 -12.64 1.91 5.20
CA ARG A 122 -12.56 3.37 5.33
C ARG A 122 -11.61 3.86 6.44
N PRO A 123 -11.62 3.30 7.68
CA PRO A 123 -10.69 3.74 8.72
C PRO A 123 -9.22 3.56 8.34
N PHE A 124 -8.89 2.45 7.67
CA PHE A 124 -7.53 2.21 7.19
C PHE A 124 -7.16 3.24 6.13
N LEU A 125 -7.94 3.31 5.06
CA LEU A 125 -7.60 4.08 3.86
C LEU A 125 -7.58 5.60 4.10
N PHE A 126 -8.48 6.14 4.93
CA PHE A 126 -8.62 7.60 5.12
C PHE A 126 -7.98 8.14 6.39
N GLU A 127 -7.70 7.31 7.39
CA GLU A 127 -7.20 7.78 8.70
C GLU A 127 -5.82 7.24 9.04
N ASP A 128 -5.46 6.03 8.59
CA ASP A 128 -4.18 5.38 8.91
C ASP A 128 -3.04 6.04 8.13
N GLY A 129 -1.95 6.39 8.81
CA GLY A 129 -0.81 7.07 8.19
C GLY A 129 0.10 6.14 7.40
N LEU A 130 -0.15 4.83 7.36
CA LEU A 130 0.77 3.87 6.76
C LEU A 130 0.34 3.40 5.36
N CYS A 131 -0.61 4.08 4.71
CA CYS A 131 -1.04 3.69 3.37
C CYS A 131 -1.49 4.87 2.50
N GLY A 132 -1.24 4.74 1.20
CA GLY A 132 -1.90 5.49 0.13
C GLY A 132 -2.79 4.55 -0.69
N PHE A 133 -3.79 5.08 -1.39
CA PHE A 133 -4.66 4.29 -2.25
C PHE A 133 -5.24 5.11 -3.38
N GLY A 134 -5.55 4.42 -4.47
CA GLY A 134 -6.07 5.07 -5.65
C GLY A 134 -6.51 4.12 -6.73
N ALA A 135 -6.68 4.68 -7.91
CA ALA A 135 -6.88 3.92 -9.12
C ALA A 135 -6.48 4.74 -10.34
N MET A 136 -6.11 4.04 -11.40
CA MET A 136 -5.85 4.64 -12.71
C MET A 136 -6.62 3.93 -13.83
N CYS A 137 -6.71 4.59 -14.98
CA CYS A 137 -7.17 4.03 -16.24
C CYS A 137 -6.53 4.78 -17.41
N ASP A 138 -6.26 4.07 -18.50
CA ASP A 138 -5.51 4.64 -19.63
C ASP A 138 -6.44 5.30 -20.66
N ASP A 139 -7.67 4.78 -20.79
CA ASP A 139 -8.69 5.29 -21.72
C ASP A 139 -10.09 5.37 -21.07
N PRO A 140 -10.62 6.59 -20.83
CA PRO A 140 -9.91 7.87 -20.89
C PRO A 140 -8.83 7.94 -19.79
N PHE A 141 -7.71 8.61 -20.06
CA PHE A 141 -6.64 8.75 -19.07
C PHE A 141 -7.13 9.48 -17.81
N ALA A 142 -7.06 8.78 -16.68
CA ALA A 142 -7.26 9.35 -15.35
C ALA A 142 -6.49 8.56 -14.30
N TYR A 143 -5.86 9.28 -13.39
CA TYR A 143 -5.15 8.76 -12.22
C TYR A 143 -5.67 9.52 -11.01
N LEU A 144 -6.11 8.81 -9.98
CA LEU A 144 -6.59 9.38 -8.73
C LEU A 144 -5.92 8.64 -7.60
N PHE A 145 -5.16 9.34 -6.77
CA PHE A 145 -4.41 8.73 -5.69
C PHE A 145 -4.39 9.62 -4.45
N VAL A 146 -4.69 9.02 -3.31
CA VAL A 146 -4.55 9.62 -1.98
C VAL A 146 -3.30 9.02 -1.37
N ASP A 147 -2.29 9.83 -1.09
CA ASP A 147 -1.03 9.36 -0.52
C ASP A 147 -1.13 9.04 0.99
N GLU A 148 -0.02 8.65 1.60
CA GLU A 148 0.13 8.39 3.04
C GLU A 148 -0.08 9.65 3.90
N HIS A 149 0.13 10.85 3.35
CA HIS A 149 -0.16 12.14 3.98
C HIS A 149 -1.66 12.53 3.87
N LYS A 150 -2.44 11.73 3.14
CA LYS A 150 -3.85 11.96 2.79
C LYS A 150 -4.06 13.21 1.94
N ILE A 151 -3.06 13.53 1.13
CA ILE A 151 -3.12 14.51 0.05
C ILE A 151 -3.55 13.78 -1.21
N LEU A 152 -4.44 14.43 -1.95
CA LEU A 152 -5.02 13.84 -3.14
C LEU A 152 -4.35 14.41 -4.39
N THR A 153 -3.78 13.54 -5.20
CA THR A 153 -3.32 13.84 -6.56
C THR A 153 -4.32 13.28 -7.57
N ILE A 154 -4.72 14.13 -8.52
CA ILE A 154 -5.52 13.71 -9.67
C ILE A 154 -4.80 14.12 -10.94
N ARG A 155 -4.61 13.18 -11.86
CA ARG A 155 -4.09 13.46 -13.19
C ARG A 155 -5.15 13.06 -14.20
N VAL A 156 -5.51 13.95 -15.12
CA VAL A 156 -6.57 13.70 -16.11
C VAL A 156 -6.22 14.30 -17.46
N ALA A 157 -6.76 13.68 -18.51
CA ALA A 157 -6.77 14.27 -19.85
C ALA A 157 -7.47 15.65 -19.87
N ALA A 158 -7.15 16.47 -20.88
CA ALA A 158 -7.63 17.85 -21.01
C ALA A 158 -9.16 17.97 -20.96
N GLU A 159 -9.88 17.00 -21.51
CA GLU A 159 -11.34 16.96 -21.60
C GLU A 159 -12.01 16.83 -20.22
N ALA A 160 -11.33 16.23 -19.25
CA ALA A 160 -11.84 16.01 -17.91
C ALA A 160 -11.50 17.15 -16.93
N ARG A 161 -10.62 18.09 -17.32
CA ARG A 161 -10.19 19.21 -16.47
C ARG A 161 -11.35 20.01 -15.88
N GLU A 162 -12.24 20.55 -16.73
CA GLU A 162 -13.36 21.37 -16.27
C GLU A 162 -14.31 20.61 -15.34
N ARG A 163 -14.40 19.28 -15.52
CA ARG A 163 -15.22 18.42 -14.67
C ARG A 163 -14.59 18.28 -13.28
N VAL A 164 -13.27 18.10 -13.19
CA VAL A 164 -12.53 18.09 -11.92
C VAL A 164 -12.72 19.41 -11.19
N GLU A 165 -12.44 20.54 -11.84
CA GLU A 165 -12.57 21.89 -11.26
C GLU A 165 -13.99 22.16 -10.73
N ARG A 166 -15.03 21.69 -11.44
CA ARG A 166 -16.42 21.80 -10.99
C ARG A 166 -16.69 20.99 -9.72
N ILE A 167 -16.13 19.79 -9.61
CA ILE A 167 -16.24 18.97 -8.39
C ILE A 167 -15.51 19.66 -7.24
N LEU A 168 -14.27 20.11 -7.45
CA LEU A 168 -13.49 20.82 -6.41
C LEU A 168 -14.22 22.07 -5.91
N LYS A 169 -14.81 22.85 -6.83
CA LYS A 169 -15.64 24.02 -6.48
C LYS A 169 -16.86 23.66 -5.64
N ALA A 170 -17.50 22.51 -5.86
CA ALA A 170 -18.62 22.05 -5.05
C ALA A 170 -18.21 21.64 -3.62
N PHE A 171 -16.91 21.46 -3.39
CA PHE A 171 -16.28 21.26 -2.08
C PHE A 171 -15.67 22.56 -1.54
N ASP A 172 -16.01 23.72 -2.10
CA ASP A 172 -15.50 25.03 -1.69
C ASP A 172 -13.96 25.10 -1.72
N LEU A 173 -13.33 24.30 -2.59
CA LEU A 173 -11.89 24.36 -2.82
C LEU A 173 -11.60 25.38 -3.91
N GLU A 174 -10.70 26.30 -3.61
CA GLU A 174 -10.19 27.28 -4.55
C GLU A 174 -8.77 26.91 -4.98
N GLN A 175 -8.38 27.38 -6.16
CA GLN A 175 -7.00 27.24 -6.59
C GLN A 175 -6.14 28.15 -5.71
N VAL A 176 -5.08 27.60 -5.13
CA VAL A 176 -4.10 28.33 -4.31
C VAL A 176 -2.70 28.12 -4.90
N PRO A 177 -1.76 29.06 -4.70
CA PRO A 177 -0.40 28.90 -5.22
C PRO A 177 0.34 27.69 -4.67
N GLU A 178 0.02 27.29 -3.44
CA GLU A 178 0.73 26.26 -2.69
C GLU A 178 -0.22 25.73 -1.61
N PRO A 179 -0.94 24.62 -1.85
CA PRO A 179 -1.71 23.94 -0.82
C PRO A 179 -0.78 23.31 0.22
N LEU A 180 -1.13 23.36 1.50
CA LEU A 180 -0.25 22.90 2.59
C LEU A 180 -0.98 21.88 3.47
N GLY A 181 -0.56 20.60 3.36
CA GLY A 181 -1.03 19.45 4.12
C GLY A 181 -0.09 19.07 5.27
N ALA A 182 -0.12 17.80 5.71
CA ALA A 182 0.74 17.33 6.80
C ALA A 182 2.23 17.28 6.39
N ASP A 183 2.48 17.05 5.11
CA ASP A 183 3.79 16.99 4.44
C ASP A 183 4.56 18.33 4.45
N ALA A 184 3.86 19.45 4.61
CA ALA A 184 4.43 20.80 4.60
C ALA A 184 5.32 21.13 5.81
N ALA A 185 5.44 20.22 6.78
CA ALA A 185 6.32 20.32 7.95
C ALA A 185 6.78 18.93 8.38
N ALA A 186 7.72 18.84 9.32
CA ALA A 186 8.03 17.56 9.95
C ALA A 186 6.77 16.96 10.59
N HIS A 187 6.52 15.68 10.34
CA HIS A 187 5.30 14.99 10.70
C HIS A 187 5.60 13.55 11.13
N GLU A 188 4.60 12.89 11.71
CA GLU A 188 4.67 11.49 12.12
C GLU A 188 3.63 10.65 11.40
N HIS A 189 4.02 9.43 11.02
CA HIS A 189 3.12 8.38 10.55
C HIS A 189 2.87 7.35 11.65
N ARG A 190 1.64 6.89 11.78
CA ARG A 190 1.26 5.80 12.68
C ARG A 190 0.05 5.03 12.16
N SER A 191 -0.01 3.75 12.55
CA SER A 191 -1.26 3.01 12.44
C SER A 191 -2.28 3.51 13.46
N VAL A 192 -3.55 3.45 13.07
CA VAL A 192 -4.68 3.89 13.89
C VAL A 192 -5.69 2.78 14.12
N LEU A 193 -5.50 1.60 13.54
CA LEU A 193 -6.45 0.52 13.68
C LEU A 193 -6.35 -0.16 15.05
N THR A 194 -7.50 -0.51 15.62
CA THR A 194 -7.59 -1.37 16.79
C THR A 194 -8.00 -2.78 16.37
N ALA A 195 -7.16 -3.76 16.71
CA ALA A 195 -7.38 -5.17 16.47
C ALA A 195 -6.91 -5.98 17.69
N PRO A 196 -7.61 -5.88 18.83
CA PRO A 196 -7.22 -6.63 20.02
C PRO A 196 -7.39 -8.14 19.74
N PRO A 197 -6.50 -9.02 20.27
CA PRO A 197 -6.53 -10.46 19.97
C PRO A 197 -7.86 -11.16 20.25
N GLU A 198 -8.68 -10.59 21.15
CA GLU A 198 -9.99 -11.13 21.51
C GLU A 198 -11.10 -10.79 20.50
N ALA A 199 -10.89 -9.80 19.62
CA ALA A 199 -11.88 -9.32 18.66
C ALA A 199 -11.57 -9.83 17.24
N ALA A 200 -11.82 -11.11 17.00
CA ALA A 200 -11.54 -11.77 15.72
C ALA A 200 -12.31 -11.20 14.50
N ASP A 201 -13.29 -10.31 14.69
CA ASP A 201 -13.98 -9.61 13.60
C ASP A 201 -13.28 -8.32 13.16
N LEU A 202 -12.32 -7.83 13.96
CA LEU A 202 -11.53 -6.63 13.69
C LEU A 202 -10.19 -7.00 13.08
N LEU A 203 -9.96 -6.46 11.88
CA LEU A 203 -8.77 -6.75 11.11
C LEU A 203 -7.59 -5.86 11.48
N THR A 204 -6.39 -6.43 11.54
CA THR A 204 -5.14 -5.66 11.57
C THR A 204 -4.88 -4.97 10.23
N PRO A 205 -3.96 -3.99 10.16
CA PRO A 205 -3.54 -3.39 8.88
C PRO A 205 -3.10 -4.45 7.85
N GLU A 206 -2.28 -5.43 8.25
CA GLU A 206 -1.78 -6.49 7.38
C GLU A 206 -2.92 -7.34 6.81
N GLU A 207 -3.91 -7.69 7.64
CA GLU A 207 -5.07 -8.43 7.16
C GLU A 207 -5.97 -7.58 6.24
N VAL A 208 -6.06 -6.27 6.46
CA VAL A 208 -6.76 -5.36 5.52
C VAL A 208 -6.04 -5.34 4.18
N ILE A 209 -4.71 -5.18 4.17
CA ILE A 209 -3.89 -5.17 2.96
C ILE A 209 -4.07 -6.48 2.20
N GLU A 210 -3.96 -7.63 2.87
CA GLU A 210 -4.17 -8.94 2.27
C GLU A 210 -5.55 -9.06 1.58
N ARG A 211 -6.61 -8.58 2.24
CA ARG A 211 -7.97 -8.59 1.65
C ARG A 211 -8.09 -7.67 0.45
N LEU A 212 -7.49 -6.49 0.51
CA LEU A 212 -7.46 -5.55 -0.61
C LEU A 212 -6.69 -6.13 -1.79
N ARG A 213 -5.54 -6.79 -1.54
CA ARG A 213 -4.78 -7.49 -2.57
C ARG A 213 -5.62 -8.55 -3.28
N ASP A 214 -6.34 -9.39 -2.56
CA ASP A 214 -7.25 -10.37 -3.17
C ASP A 214 -8.40 -9.70 -3.96
N GLU A 215 -9.08 -8.73 -3.35
CA GLU A 215 -10.30 -8.12 -3.91
C GLU A 215 -10.01 -7.24 -5.12
N TRP A 216 -8.88 -6.54 -5.09
CA TRP A 216 -8.41 -5.63 -6.14
C TRP A 216 -7.34 -6.25 -7.03
N LYS A 217 -7.02 -7.55 -6.87
CA LYS A 217 -6.03 -8.29 -7.67
C LYS A 217 -4.66 -7.59 -7.71
N LEU A 218 -4.21 -7.10 -6.57
CA LEU A 218 -2.98 -6.32 -6.51
C LEU A 218 -1.75 -7.23 -6.43
N VAL A 219 -0.71 -6.82 -7.14
CA VAL A 219 0.62 -7.41 -7.13
C VAL A 219 1.62 -6.34 -6.70
N LEU A 220 2.66 -6.74 -5.96
CA LEU A 220 3.74 -5.84 -5.58
C LEU A 220 4.50 -5.41 -6.83
N ASN A 221 4.55 -4.10 -7.09
CA ASN A 221 5.11 -3.49 -8.29
C ASN A 221 6.56 -3.05 -8.05
N ILE A 222 7.46 -4.02 -7.91
CA ILE A 222 8.90 -3.79 -7.76
C ILE A 222 9.70 -4.73 -8.67
N ASP A 223 10.97 -4.42 -8.90
CA ASP A 223 11.90 -5.37 -9.52
C ASP A 223 12.09 -6.59 -8.60
N THR A 224 11.75 -7.77 -9.12
CA THR A 224 11.84 -9.03 -8.37
C THR A 224 13.19 -9.71 -8.50
N GLU A 225 14.01 -9.34 -9.48
CA GLU A 225 15.27 -10.00 -9.81
C GLU A 225 16.46 -9.35 -9.10
N THR A 226 16.50 -8.02 -9.03
CA THR A 226 17.59 -7.32 -8.34
C THR A 226 17.27 -7.14 -6.85
N ASN A 227 18.31 -7.09 -6.02
CA ASN A 227 18.18 -6.77 -4.60
C ASN A 227 18.96 -5.51 -4.28
N GLU A 228 18.27 -4.39 -4.42
CA GLU A 228 18.79 -3.04 -4.20
C GLU A 228 17.99 -2.32 -3.10
N ASP A 229 18.60 -1.33 -2.45
CA ASP A 229 17.87 -0.41 -1.57
C ASP A 229 17.15 0.68 -2.39
N ASP A 230 16.37 1.55 -1.72
CA ASP A 230 15.66 2.68 -2.35
C ASP A 230 16.57 3.68 -3.07
N GLN A 231 17.90 3.60 -2.88
CA GLN A 231 18.88 4.44 -3.57
C GLN A 231 19.53 3.71 -4.77
N GLY A 232 19.09 2.49 -5.08
CA GLY A 232 19.67 1.64 -6.13
C GLY A 232 21.02 1.03 -5.75
N ASN A 233 21.39 0.99 -4.47
CA ASN A 233 22.62 0.33 -4.05
C ASN A 233 22.40 -1.19 -3.93
N PRO A 234 23.27 -2.02 -4.53
CA PRO A 234 23.14 -3.47 -4.43
C PRO A 234 23.39 -3.96 -2.99
N LEU A 235 22.45 -4.73 -2.47
CA LEU A 235 22.51 -5.32 -1.13
C LEU A 235 23.12 -6.73 -1.12
N GLY A 236 23.13 -7.41 -2.28
CA GLY A 236 23.57 -8.81 -2.39
C GLY A 236 22.61 -9.77 -1.69
N VAL A 237 23.14 -10.82 -1.04
CA VAL A 237 22.29 -11.78 -0.31
C VAL A 237 21.94 -11.23 1.08
N THR A 238 20.64 -11.09 1.34
CA THR A 238 20.10 -10.60 2.61
C THR A 238 19.18 -11.65 3.25
N PRO A 239 18.91 -11.56 4.56
CA PRO A 239 17.91 -12.41 5.18
C PRO A 239 16.51 -11.84 4.94
N TRP A 240 15.57 -12.71 4.61
CA TRP A 240 14.17 -12.37 4.34
C TRP A 240 13.25 -13.04 5.36
N ARG A 241 12.14 -12.36 5.65
CA ARG A 241 10.98 -12.91 6.35
C ARG A 241 9.82 -12.91 5.38
N CYS A 242 9.37 -14.11 5.03
CA CYS A 242 8.22 -14.31 4.16
C CYS A 242 7.06 -14.87 4.98
N LEU A 243 5.87 -14.28 4.81
CA LEU A 243 4.62 -14.82 5.32
C LEU A 243 3.87 -15.49 4.17
N VAL A 244 3.72 -16.81 4.23
CA VAL A 244 3.02 -17.60 3.22
C VAL A 244 1.61 -17.91 3.70
N ARG A 245 0.60 -17.66 2.87
CA ARG A 245 -0.79 -18.09 3.12
C ARG A 245 -1.10 -19.27 2.21
N THR A 246 -1.56 -20.35 2.81
CA THR A 246 -1.91 -21.59 2.10
C THR A 246 -3.36 -21.98 2.39
N THR A 247 -4.15 -22.11 1.33
CA THR A 247 -5.52 -22.61 1.38
C THR A 247 -5.53 -24.08 1.01
N LEU A 248 -6.10 -24.93 1.86
CA LEU A 248 -6.21 -26.36 1.64
C LEU A 248 -7.65 -26.77 1.31
N GLU A 249 -7.81 -27.75 0.42
CA GLU A 249 -9.09 -28.30 0.04
C GLU A 249 -9.82 -28.87 1.27
N GLY A 250 -11.05 -28.42 1.48
CA GLY A 250 -11.89 -28.85 2.60
C GLY A 250 -11.62 -28.13 3.94
N GLU A 251 -10.66 -27.20 3.99
CA GLU A 251 -10.43 -26.37 5.17
C GLU A 251 -11.15 -25.01 5.05
N PRO A 252 -11.84 -24.55 6.12
CA PRO A 252 -12.65 -23.33 6.06
C PRO A 252 -11.83 -22.04 6.14
N ALA A 253 -10.59 -22.12 6.59
CA ALA A 253 -9.70 -20.98 6.78
C ALA A 253 -8.29 -21.32 6.23
N PRO A 254 -7.58 -20.33 5.68
CA PRO A 254 -6.21 -20.54 5.24
C PRO A 254 -5.29 -20.73 6.46
N ARG A 255 -4.14 -21.38 6.20
CA ARG A 255 -3.04 -21.50 7.15
C ARG A 255 -1.94 -20.54 6.78
N TYR A 256 -1.17 -20.10 7.76
CA TYR A 256 -0.06 -19.19 7.54
C TYR A 256 1.25 -19.83 7.98
N ALA A 257 2.32 -19.67 7.21
CA ALA A 257 3.66 -20.06 7.58
C ALA A 257 4.60 -18.86 7.54
N GLU A 258 5.43 -18.71 8.57
CA GLU A 258 6.56 -17.78 8.57
C GLU A 258 7.81 -18.54 8.11
N ALA A 259 8.37 -18.12 6.98
CA ALA A 259 9.65 -18.58 6.46
C ALA A 259 10.71 -17.50 6.68
N LEU A 260 11.85 -17.91 7.23
CA LEU A 260 13.07 -17.12 7.31
C LEU A 260 14.10 -17.76 6.38
N LEU A 261 14.70 -16.99 5.48
CA LEU A 261 15.59 -17.51 4.45
C LEU A 261 16.63 -16.47 4.02
N TRP A 262 17.62 -16.90 3.24
CA TRP A 262 18.58 -16.01 2.56
C TRP A 262 18.26 -15.94 1.07
N ALA A 263 18.18 -14.74 0.52
CA ALA A 263 17.96 -14.53 -0.92
C ALA A 263 18.63 -13.23 -1.41
N ASP A 264 18.96 -13.22 -2.70
CA ASP A 264 19.55 -12.10 -3.45
C ASP A 264 18.54 -11.39 -4.37
N GLY A 265 17.25 -11.66 -4.19
CA GLY A 265 16.15 -11.04 -4.93
C GLY A 265 14.81 -11.52 -4.37
N LEU A 266 13.75 -10.74 -4.60
CA LEU A 266 12.41 -11.07 -4.13
C LEU A 266 11.91 -12.39 -4.73
N ARG A 267 12.14 -12.63 -6.03
CA ARG A 267 11.69 -13.87 -6.69
C ARG A 267 12.23 -15.11 -5.99
N ILE A 268 13.53 -15.13 -5.71
CA ILE A 268 14.16 -16.27 -5.00
C ILE A 268 13.62 -16.40 -3.58
N ALA A 269 13.34 -15.28 -2.90
CA ALA A 269 12.75 -15.30 -1.57
C ALA A 269 11.35 -15.93 -1.59
N GLU A 270 10.49 -15.52 -2.52
CA GLU A 270 9.13 -16.04 -2.66
C GLU A 270 9.11 -17.51 -3.06
N GLU A 271 9.87 -17.90 -4.09
CA GLU A 271 9.99 -19.30 -4.54
C GLU A 271 10.47 -20.19 -3.37
N THR A 272 11.53 -19.78 -2.67
CA THR A 272 12.07 -20.55 -1.54
C THR A 272 11.08 -20.65 -0.38
N ALA A 273 10.31 -19.60 -0.12
CA ALA A 273 9.30 -19.61 0.95
C ALA A 273 8.13 -20.54 0.62
N LEU A 274 7.66 -20.51 -0.62
CA LEU A 274 6.58 -21.38 -1.11
C LEU A 274 7.01 -22.85 -1.08
N ASP A 275 8.17 -23.17 -1.65
CA ASP A 275 8.74 -24.52 -1.63
C ASP A 275 8.89 -25.06 -0.20
N ALA A 276 9.40 -24.23 0.70
CA ALA A 276 9.55 -24.61 2.11
C ALA A 276 8.20 -24.85 2.80
N ALA A 277 7.17 -24.05 2.49
CA ALA A 277 5.82 -24.24 3.02
C ALA A 277 5.20 -25.55 2.51
N GLU A 278 5.32 -25.83 1.23
CA GLU A 278 4.84 -27.07 0.62
C GLU A 278 5.54 -28.30 1.21
N GLU A 279 6.87 -28.27 1.32
CA GLU A 279 7.63 -29.35 1.94
C GLU A 279 7.20 -29.58 3.40
N ALA A 280 7.00 -28.50 4.16
CA ALA A 280 6.57 -28.57 5.55
C ALA A 280 5.15 -29.13 5.75
N LEU A 281 4.30 -29.13 4.71
CA LEU A 281 2.98 -29.76 4.73
C LEU A 281 3.04 -31.27 4.46
N GLY A 282 4.13 -31.78 3.88
CA GLY A 282 4.28 -33.17 3.48
C GLY A 282 3.13 -33.64 2.60
N SER A 283 2.46 -34.75 2.96
CA SER A 283 1.33 -35.28 2.19
C SER A 283 0.12 -34.33 2.07
N ALA A 284 0.01 -33.33 2.95
CA ALA A 284 -1.08 -32.36 2.85
C ALA A 284 -0.90 -31.38 1.68
N ALA A 285 0.30 -31.27 1.10
CA ALA A 285 0.59 -30.41 -0.05
C ALA A 285 -0.25 -30.78 -1.28
N GLU A 286 -0.65 -32.06 -1.44
CA GLU A 286 -1.52 -32.51 -2.54
C GLU A 286 -2.92 -31.87 -2.50
N LYS A 287 -3.30 -31.24 -1.39
CA LYS A 287 -4.60 -30.58 -1.19
C LYS A 287 -4.53 -29.06 -1.32
N ILE A 288 -3.40 -28.50 -1.72
CA ILE A 288 -3.28 -27.05 -1.87
C ILE A 288 -4.19 -26.58 -3.00
N VAL A 289 -5.06 -25.63 -2.67
CA VAL A 289 -5.95 -24.92 -3.62
C VAL A 289 -5.32 -23.60 -4.03
N ASP A 290 -4.68 -22.92 -3.08
CA ASP A 290 -4.03 -21.62 -3.27
C ASP A 290 -2.83 -21.51 -2.32
N ASN A 291 -1.73 -20.95 -2.81
CA ASN A 291 -0.49 -20.77 -2.06
C ASN A 291 0.22 -19.53 -2.59
N PHE A 292 0.39 -18.50 -1.76
CA PHE A 292 1.04 -17.27 -2.17
C PHE A 292 1.71 -16.57 -0.97
N VAL A 293 2.62 -15.66 -1.30
CA VAL A 293 3.35 -14.85 -0.32
C VAL A 293 2.58 -13.56 -0.01
N VAL A 294 2.16 -13.43 1.24
CA VAL A 294 1.42 -12.27 1.78
C VAL A 294 2.36 -11.10 2.04
N SER A 295 3.57 -11.37 2.51
CA SER A 295 4.62 -10.36 2.63
C SER A 295 5.98 -11.00 2.53
N ALA A 296 6.95 -10.23 2.03
CA ALA A 296 8.34 -10.63 1.91
C ALA A 296 9.21 -9.40 2.22
N ASP A 297 9.68 -9.36 3.47
CA ASP A 297 10.45 -8.23 4.00
C ASP A 297 11.90 -8.66 4.24
N ARG A 298 12.84 -7.85 3.79
CA ARG A 298 14.24 -8.01 4.19
C ARG A 298 14.41 -7.70 5.67
N LEU A 299 15.43 -8.28 6.27
CA LEU A 299 15.75 -8.09 7.68
C LEU A 299 17.17 -7.55 7.82
N THR A 300 17.36 -6.61 8.75
CA THR A 300 18.68 -6.32 9.31
C THR A 300 19.15 -7.49 10.19
N ASP A 301 20.46 -7.58 10.44
CA ASP A 301 21.03 -8.55 11.39
C ASP A 301 20.38 -8.49 12.80
N ALA A 302 20.03 -7.28 13.23
CA ALA A 302 19.36 -7.04 14.50
C ALA A 302 17.93 -7.62 14.50
N GLN A 303 17.16 -7.38 13.43
CA GLN A 303 15.82 -7.96 13.28
C GLN A 303 15.89 -9.49 13.17
N LEU A 304 16.79 -10.03 12.32
CA LEU A 304 16.97 -11.48 12.18
C LEU A 304 17.26 -12.16 13.52
N THR A 305 18.06 -11.53 14.38
CA THR A 305 18.35 -12.06 15.72
C THR A 305 17.12 -12.15 16.61
N LYS A 306 16.18 -11.20 16.51
CA LYS A 306 14.90 -11.23 17.27
C LYS A 306 13.98 -12.38 16.83
N HIS A 307 14.02 -12.75 15.55
CA HIS A 307 13.21 -13.84 15.01
C HIS A 307 13.79 -15.24 15.30
N LYS A 308 15.04 -15.33 15.76
CA LYS A 308 15.67 -16.60 16.14
C LYS A 308 15.24 -17.04 17.54
N SER A 309 15.02 -18.33 17.68
CA SER A 309 14.78 -19.01 18.96
C SER A 309 16.03 -19.14 19.85
N THR A 310 17.24 -18.89 19.33
CA THR A 310 18.51 -19.00 20.08
C THR A 310 19.32 -17.69 19.99
N PRO A 311 19.31 -16.85 21.03
CA PRO A 311 20.09 -15.61 21.06
C PRO A 311 21.61 -15.90 21.00
N GLY A 312 22.34 -15.21 20.11
CA GLY A 312 23.82 -15.18 20.13
C GLY A 312 24.57 -16.03 19.08
N SER A 313 23.90 -16.76 18.20
CA SER A 313 24.56 -17.39 17.03
C SER A 313 24.81 -16.35 15.93
N LYS A 314 26.08 -16.05 15.63
CA LYS A 314 26.47 -15.26 14.45
C LYS A 314 25.96 -15.97 13.20
N THR A 315 25.00 -15.38 12.51
CA THR A 315 24.61 -15.82 11.17
C THR A 315 25.63 -15.31 10.18
N VAL A 316 26.27 -16.21 9.48
CA VAL A 316 26.98 -15.88 8.25
C VAL A 316 25.94 -15.96 7.13
N PRO A 317 25.86 -14.95 6.23
CA PRO A 317 25.05 -15.04 5.03
C PRO A 317 25.33 -16.37 4.31
N LYS A 318 24.29 -17.12 4.01
CA LYS A 318 24.40 -18.32 3.17
C LYS A 318 24.21 -17.94 1.70
N ALA A 319 24.39 -18.89 0.81
CA ALA A 319 24.03 -18.69 -0.60
C ALA A 319 22.53 -18.35 -0.72
N SER A 320 22.15 -17.67 -1.80
CA SER A 320 20.75 -17.40 -2.12
C SER A 320 19.93 -18.70 -2.17
N GLY A 321 18.66 -18.64 -1.79
CA GLY A 321 17.74 -19.77 -1.70
C GLY A 321 17.92 -20.68 -0.48
N ASN A 322 18.66 -20.24 0.55
CA ASN A 322 18.86 -21.06 1.76
C ASN A 322 17.84 -20.76 2.85
N LEU A 323 16.97 -21.73 3.14
CA LEU A 323 16.06 -21.67 4.29
C LEU A 323 16.84 -21.63 5.62
N ILE A 324 16.46 -20.71 6.50
CA ILE A 324 16.92 -20.61 7.89
C ILE A 324 15.97 -21.40 8.78
N ARG A 325 14.66 -21.17 8.63
CA ARG A 325 13.60 -21.83 9.40
C ARG A 325 12.25 -21.60 8.70
N ILE A 326 11.34 -22.56 8.85
CA ILE A 326 9.92 -22.36 8.61
C ILE A 326 9.10 -22.72 9.87
N LYS A 327 8.01 -21.99 10.11
CA LYS A 327 7.06 -22.26 11.21
C LYS A 327 5.62 -21.96 10.77
N TRP A 328 4.74 -22.94 10.88
CA TRP A 328 3.29 -22.73 10.80
C TRP A 328 2.78 -21.89 11.98
N LEU A 329 1.99 -20.87 11.66
CA LEU A 329 1.29 -19.99 12.59
C LEU A 329 -0.11 -20.58 12.80
N GLY A 330 -0.57 -20.57 14.05
CA GLY A 330 -1.87 -21.07 14.48
C GLY A 330 -2.49 -20.16 15.50
#